data_AF-A0A7J4QW03-F1
#
_entry.id   AF-A0A7J4QW03-F1
#
_cell.length_a   1.000
_cell.length_b   1.000
_cell.length_c   1.000
_cell.angle_alpha   90.00
_cell.angle_beta   90.00
_cell.angle_gamma   90.00
#
_symmetry.space_group_name_H-M   'P 1'
#
loop_
_entity.id
_entity.type
_entity.pdbx_description
1 polymer ?
#
loop_
_entity_poly.entity_id
_entity_poly.type
_entity_poly.pdbx_seq_one_letter_code
_entity_poly.pdbx_strand_id
1 'polypeptide(L)'
;GKPDQVLGALHFLRDIEGLDDCPPRVINALFEQANIDPPGNLSLYINRLLEKNFLSIAKKHDDKNRFAELTDEGRKHLEKKAEN
;
A
#
# COMPACT_ATOMS: atom_id res chain seq x y z
N GLY A 1 -11.87 -2.31 -3.39
CA GLY A 1 -11.43 -2.83 -4.71
C GLY A 1 -9.91 -2.97 -4.75
N LYS A 2 -9.30 -3.31 -5.88
CA LYS A 2 -7.84 -3.53 -5.97
C LYS A 2 -6.98 -2.37 -5.40
N PRO A 3 -7.30 -1.06 -5.62
CA PRO A 3 -6.57 0.02 -4.96
C PRO A 3 -6.63 -0.03 -3.43
N ASP A 4 -7.82 -0.26 -2.85
CA ASP A 4 -7.98 -0.32 -1.39
C ASP A 4 -7.24 -1.53 -0.80
N GLN A 5 -7.23 -2.67 -1.51
CA GLN A 5 -6.47 -3.85 -1.08
C GLN A 5 -4.96 -3.58 -1.08
N VAL A 6 -4.44 -2.85 -2.08
CA VAL A 6 -3.04 -2.43 -2.11
C VAL A 6 -2.72 -1.46 -0.98
N LEU A 7 -3.61 -0.51 -0.68
CA LEU A 7 -3.45 0.41 0.45
C LEU A 7 -3.41 -0.33 1.78
N GLY A 8 -4.32 -1.29 2.00
CA GLY A 8 -4.35 -2.13 3.19
C GLY A 8 -3.11 -3.02 3.32
N ALA A 9 -2.63 -3.60 2.22
CA ALA A 9 -1.40 -4.40 2.21
C ALA A 9 -0.18 -3.57 2.62
N LEU A 10 -0.04 -2.34 2.09
CA LEU A 10 1.03 -1.42 2.47
C LEU A 10 0.92 -1.01 3.94
N HIS A 11 -0.29 -0.74 4.44
CA HIS A 11 -0.52 -0.43 5.85
C HIS A 11 -0.05 -1.56 6.76
N PHE A 12 -0.47 -2.79 6.45
CA PHE A 12 -0.07 -3.96 7.22
C PHE A 12 1.45 -4.12 7.24
N LEU A 13 2.11 -4.09 6.08
CA LEU A 13 3.56 -4.31 6.01
C LEU A 13 4.36 -3.18 6.67
N ARG A 14 3.99 -1.91 6.46
CA ARG A 14 4.74 -0.75 6.96
C ARG A 14 4.44 -0.46 8.43
N ASP A 15 3.17 -0.38 8.79
CA ASP A 15 2.75 0.15 10.09
C ASP A 15 2.55 -0.96 11.14
N ILE A 16 2.22 -2.19 10.72
CA ILE A 16 1.99 -3.32 11.64
C ILE A 16 3.22 -4.22 11.73
N GLU A 17 3.78 -4.65 10.60
CA GLU A 17 4.98 -5.51 10.55
C GLU A 17 6.30 -4.71 10.64
N GLY A 18 6.25 -3.38 10.49
CA GLY A 18 7.42 -2.51 10.63
C GLY A 18 8.45 -2.65 9.50
N LEU A 19 8.04 -3.09 8.30
CA LEU A 19 8.92 -3.24 7.16
C LEU A 19 9.08 -1.91 6.42
N ASP A 20 10.25 -1.30 6.47
CA ASP A 20 10.50 -0.05 5.74
C ASP A 20 10.58 -0.23 4.22
N ASP A 21 11.08 -1.38 3.74
CA ASP A 21 11.24 -1.68 2.32
C ASP A 21 10.25 -2.76 1.89
N CYS A 22 9.24 -2.37 1.12
CA CYS A 22 8.18 -3.23 0.63
C CYS A 22 8.30 -3.40 -0.91
N PRO A 23 9.27 -4.20 -1.41
CA PRO A 23 9.39 -4.42 -2.84
C PRO A 23 8.17 -5.18 -3.39
N PRO A 24 7.85 -5.09 -4.69
CA PRO A 24 6.67 -5.72 -5.28
C PRO A 24 6.48 -7.20 -4.94
N ARG A 25 7.59 -7.95 -4.85
CA ARG A 25 7.58 -9.37 -4.46
C ARG A 25 7.04 -9.61 -3.04
N VAL A 26 7.34 -8.72 -2.08
CA VAL A 26 6.87 -8.83 -0.69
C VAL A 26 5.38 -8.51 -0.62
N ILE A 27 4.96 -7.44 -1.32
CA ILE A 27 3.54 -7.07 -1.38
C ILE A 27 2.73 -8.19 -2.03
N ASN A 28 3.16 -8.72 -3.19
CA ASN A 28 2.45 -9.81 -3.86
C ASN A 28 2.40 -11.09 -3.01
N ALA A 29 3.48 -11.42 -2.29
CA ALA A 29 3.48 -12.58 -1.39
C ALA A 29 2.40 -12.49 -0.31
N LEU A 30 2.09 -11.28 0.20
CA LEU A 30 0.99 -11.09 1.16
C LEU A 30 -0.37 -11.43 0.55
N PHE A 31 -0.62 -11.05 -0.71
CA PHE A 31 -1.85 -11.41 -1.42
C PHE A 31 -1.96 -12.92 -1.58
N GLU A 32 -0.89 -13.58 -2.02
CA GLU A 32 -0.83 -15.03 -2.19
C GLU A 32 -1.08 -15.78 -0.87
N GLN A 33 -0.42 -15.34 0.22
CA GLN A 33 -0.60 -15.91 1.56
C GLN A 33 -2.02 -15.76 2.08
N ALA A 34 -2.68 -14.64 1.75
CA ALA A 34 -4.09 -14.41 2.09
C ALA A 34 -5.07 -15.15 1.16
N ASN A 35 -4.57 -15.92 0.18
CA ASN A 35 -5.36 -16.56 -0.87
C ASN A 35 -6.24 -15.57 -1.66
N ILE A 36 -5.71 -14.35 -1.87
CA ILE A 36 -6.34 -13.28 -2.64
C ILE A 36 -5.57 -13.11 -3.95
N ASP A 37 -6.29 -12.96 -5.06
CA ASP A 37 -5.67 -12.68 -6.35
C ASP A 37 -4.83 -11.39 -6.28
N PRO A 38 -3.53 -11.43 -6.67
CA PRO A 38 -2.65 -10.27 -6.60
C PRO A 38 -3.12 -9.12 -7.51
N PRO A 39 -2.63 -7.89 -7.30
CA PRO A 39 -3.06 -6.75 -8.09
C PRO A 39 -2.60 -6.79 -9.57
N GLY A 40 -1.61 -7.61 -9.92
CA GLY A 40 -0.98 -7.59 -11.23
C GLY A 40 -0.10 -6.36 -11.39
N ASN A 41 -0.61 -5.28 -12.00
CA ASN A 41 0.15 -4.04 -12.16
C ASN A 41 0.15 -3.21 -10.86
N LEU A 42 0.98 -3.60 -9.90
CA LEU A 42 1.08 -2.95 -8.60
C LEU A 42 1.42 -1.45 -8.70
N SER A 43 2.35 -1.07 -9.58
CA SER A 43 2.76 0.32 -9.76
C SER A 43 1.60 1.22 -10.18
N LEU A 44 0.69 0.73 -11.03
CA LEU A 44 -0.52 1.47 -11.40
C LEU A 44 -1.38 1.83 -10.18
N TYR A 45 -1.56 0.88 -9.26
CA TYR A 45 -2.38 1.11 -8.07
C TYR A 45 -1.68 2.02 -7.06
N ILE A 46 -0.37 1.85 -6.84
CA ILE A 46 0.40 2.74 -5.97
C ILE A 46 0.35 4.18 -6.50
N ASN A 47 0.56 4.39 -7.80
CA ASN A 47 0.50 5.72 -8.41
C ASN A 47 -0.88 6.37 -8.24
N ARG A 48 -1.97 5.62 -8.45
CA ARG A 48 -3.33 6.11 -8.21
C ARG A 48 -3.59 6.48 -6.74
N LEU A 49 -2.94 5.81 -5.80
CA LEU A 49 -3.05 6.12 -4.37
C LEU A 49 -2.22 7.36 -4.02
N LEU A 50 -1.05 7.54 -4.63
CA LEU A 50 -0.25 8.77 -4.54
C LEU A 50 -1.03 9.98 -5.09
N GLU A 51 -1.66 9.85 -6.27
CA GLU A 51 -2.49 10.90 -6.87
C GLU A 51 -3.66 11.34 -5.96
N LYS A 52 -4.15 10.43 -5.12
CA LYS A 52 -5.22 10.68 -4.14
C LYS A 52 -4.72 11.19 -2.79
N ASN A 53 -3.40 11.37 -2.64
CA ASN A 53 -2.76 11.70 -1.37
C ASN A 53 -3.06 10.66 -0.26
N PHE A 54 -3.27 9.38 -0.63
CA PHE A 54 -3.42 8.28 0.35
C PHE A 54 -2.09 7.62 0.69
N LEU A 55 -1.13 7.77 -0.21
CA LEU A 55 0.26 7.40 0.00
C LEU A 55 1.15 8.63 -0.20
N SER A 56 2.33 8.58 0.37
CA SER A 56 3.44 9.49 0.08
C SER A 56 4.74 8.69 -0.03
N ILE A 57 5.74 9.22 -0.72
CA ILE A 57 7.09 8.65 -0.72
C ILE A 57 8.04 9.74 -0.26
N ALA A 58 8.84 9.46 0.76
CA ALA A 58 9.84 10.40 1.23
C ALA A 58 10.92 10.60 0.16
N LYS A 59 11.29 11.87 -0.09
CA LYS A 59 12.34 12.27 -1.07
C LYS A 59 13.73 11.67 -0.81
N LYS A 60 13.90 10.95 0.31
CA LYS A 60 15.14 10.25 0.68
C LYS A 60 15.35 8.96 -0.13
N HIS A 61 14.30 8.40 -0.74
CA HIS A 61 14.29 7.03 -1.27
C HIS A 61 14.20 6.93 -2.81
N ASP A 62 14.76 7.91 -3.53
CA ASP A 62 14.66 8.04 -4.99
C ASP A 62 13.21 7.97 -5.51
N ASP A 63 12.22 8.37 -4.70
CA ASP A 63 10.79 8.34 -5.03
C ASP A 63 10.27 6.97 -5.51
N LYS A 64 10.86 5.87 -4.99
CA LYS A 64 10.46 4.50 -5.38
C LYS A 64 9.23 4.03 -4.60
N ASN A 65 8.26 3.46 -5.33
CA ASN A 65 7.01 2.88 -4.80
C ASN A 65 7.17 1.85 -3.67
N ARG A 66 8.33 1.18 -3.57
CA ARG A 66 8.62 0.21 -2.50
C ARG A 66 8.73 0.85 -1.11
N PHE A 67 8.87 2.17 -1.05
CA PHE A 67 8.95 2.97 0.17
C PHE A 67 7.73 3.86 0.35
N ALA A 68 6.60 3.52 -0.30
CA ALA A 68 5.36 4.27 -0.11
C ALA A 68 4.85 4.08 1.32
N GLU A 69 4.52 5.20 1.96
CA GLU A 69 4.03 5.29 3.33
C GLU A 69 2.61 5.84 3.32
N LEU A 70 1.78 5.38 4.26
CA LEU A 70 0.42 5.90 4.39
C LEU A 70 0.43 7.32 4.91
N THR A 71 -0.41 8.15 4.30
CA THR A 71 -0.77 9.46 4.85
C THR A 71 -1.88 9.33 5.88
N ASP A 72 -2.15 10.41 6.62
CA ASP A 72 -3.31 10.49 7.51
C ASP A 72 -4.63 10.31 6.75
N GLU A 73 -4.72 10.83 5.51
CA GLU A 73 -5.89 10.64 4.64
C GLU A 73 -6.06 9.17 4.23
N GLY A 74 -4.97 8.49 3.90
CA GLY A 74 -4.98 7.06 3.57
C GLY A 74 -5.45 6.20 4.73
N ARG A 75 -4.99 6.49 5.95
CA ARG A 75 -5.42 5.80 7.18
C ARG A 75 -6.91 6.01 7.46
N LYS A 76 -7.37 7.27 7.45
CA LYS A 76 -8.80 7.60 7.62
C LYS A 76 -9.70 6.93 6.58
N HIS A 77 -9.21 6.77 5.35
CA HIS A 77 -9.94 6.06 4.30
C HIS A 77 -10.08 4.56 4.62
N LEU A 78 -9.02 3.92 5.12
CA LEU A 78 -9.08 2.52 5.56
C LEU A 78 -10.00 2.33 6.77
N GLU A 79 -9.93 3.21 7.77
CA GLU A 79 -10.80 3.17 8.96
C GLU A 79 -12.28 3.20 8.56
N LYS A 80 -12.66 4.19 7.73
CA LYS A 80 -14.04 4.29 7.19
C LYS A 80 -14.46 3.05 6.41
N LYS A 81 -13.52 2.34 5.78
CA LYS A 81 -13.80 1.10 5.04
C LYS A 81 -13.97 -0.11 5.96
N ALA A 82 -13.40 -0.08 7.16
CA ALA A 82 -13.55 -1.15 8.15
C ALA A 82 -14.86 -1.02 8.95
N GLU A 83 -15.39 0.20 9.08
CA GLU A 83 -16.64 0.49 9.79
C GLU A 83 -17.91 0.20 8.97
N ASN A 84 -17.78 -0.01 7.65
CA ASN A 84 -18.87 -0.27 6.71
C ASN A 84 -18.86 -1.71 6.19
#